data_AF-A0A3R7EX04-F1
#
_entry.id   AF-A0A3R7EX04-F1
#
_cell.length_a   1.000
_cell.length_b   1.000
_cell.length_c   1.000
_cell.angle_alpha   90.00
_cell.angle_beta   90.00
_cell.angle_gamma   90.00
#
_symmetry.space_group_name_H-M   'P 1'
#
loop_
_entity.id
_entity.type
_entity.pdbx_description
1 polymer ?
#
loop_
_entity_poly.entity_id
_entity_poly.type
_entity_poly.pdbx_seq_one_letter_code
_entity_poly.pdbx_strand_id
1 'polypeptide(L)'
;MGSSTYLFQKGGAPFLGERWIKSSERILERIKRIEEVEDKDRLDYVRDIRFLLSALHRSLVGWIQWVNNPDVMARFSREELDSIAKRISEFTRSFIEYDIEATKAGIEKNLEVRRRESGEEVFYI
;
A
#
# COMPACT_ATOMS: atom_id res chain seq x y z
N MET A 1 -16.31 -23.40 5.81
CA MET A 1 -16.84 -22.30 4.99
C MET A 1 -17.94 -21.61 5.77
N GLY A 2 -17.59 -20.58 6.54
CA GLY A 2 -18.52 -19.81 7.36
C GLY A 2 -18.57 -18.37 6.87
N SER A 3 -19.75 -17.94 6.45
CA SER A 3 -20.02 -16.67 5.80
C SER A 3 -19.71 -15.47 6.70
N SER A 4 -18.67 -14.71 6.33
CA SER A 4 -18.28 -13.43 6.96
C SER A 4 -19.24 -12.26 6.67
N THR A 5 -20.43 -12.53 6.13
CA THR A 5 -21.38 -11.53 5.66
C THR A 5 -22.45 -11.15 6.70
N TYR A 6 -22.49 -11.80 7.88
CA TYR A 6 -23.51 -11.56 8.91
C TYR A 6 -23.19 -10.45 9.93
N LEU A 7 -22.14 -9.66 9.75
CA LEU A 7 -21.77 -8.59 10.70
C LEU A 7 -22.37 -7.21 10.42
N PHE A 8 -23.22 -7.07 9.39
CA PHE A 8 -23.71 -5.77 8.92
C PHE A 8 -25.16 -5.43 9.26
N GLN A 9 -25.87 -6.22 10.08
CA GLN A 9 -27.24 -5.87 10.48
C GLN A 9 -27.37 -5.65 12.00
N LYS A 10 -27.83 -4.44 12.32
CA LYS A 10 -28.32 -3.95 13.62
C LYS A 10 -27.25 -3.48 14.63
N GLY A 11 -26.79 -2.23 14.45
CA GLY A 11 -26.15 -1.44 15.52
C GLY A 11 -24.65 -1.15 15.39
N GLY A 12 -23.94 -1.73 14.40
CA GLY A 12 -22.47 -1.68 14.35
C GLY A 12 -21.82 -0.77 13.30
N ALA A 13 -22.56 -0.28 12.30
CA ALA A 13 -21.93 0.39 11.14
C ALA A 13 -21.26 1.75 11.46
N PRO A 14 -21.88 2.67 12.23
CA PRO A 14 -21.22 3.92 12.62
C PRO A 14 -20.00 3.68 13.52
N PHE A 15 -20.14 2.74 14.48
CA PHE A 15 -19.07 2.36 15.41
C PHE A 15 -17.90 1.63 14.73
N LEU A 16 -18.14 0.95 13.61
CA LEU A 16 -17.08 0.40 12.74
C LEU A 16 -16.39 1.50 11.93
N GLY A 17 -17.15 2.48 11.43
CA GLY A 17 -16.63 3.64 10.71
C GLY A 17 -15.72 4.51 11.58
N GLU A 18 -16.16 4.89 12.78
CA GLU A 18 -15.36 5.69 13.73
C GLU A 18 -14.07 4.98 14.15
N ARG A 19 -14.14 3.66 14.42
CA ARG A 19 -12.95 2.86 14.72
C ARG A 19 -12.00 2.79 13.53
N TRP A 20 -12.53 2.71 12.31
CA TRP A 20 -11.72 2.74 11.10
C TRP A 20 -11.00 4.07 10.94
N ILE A 21 -11.70 5.19 11.12
CA ILE A 21 -11.14 6.55 11.06
C ILE A 21 -10.02 6.70 12.10
N LYS A 22 -10.31 6.40 13.38
CA LYS A 22 -9.33 6.49 14.46
C LYS A 22 -8.11 5.61 14.23
N SER A 23 -8.30 4.42 13.66
CA SER A 23 -7.18 3.56 13.29
C SER A 23 -6.35 4.14 12.14
N SER A 24 -6.98 4.77 11.15
CA SER A 24 -6.30 5.41 10.02
C SER A 24 -5.54 6.66 10.45
N GLU A 25 -6.09 7.47 11.35
CA GLU A 25 -5.39 8.61 11.97
C GLU A 25 -4.12 8.15 12.70
N ARG A 26 -4.20 7.07 13.48
CA ARG A 26 -3.01 6.48 14.15
C ARG A 26 -1.95 5.99 13.17
N ILE A 27 -2.36 5.50 12.01
CA ILE A 27 -1.42 5.11 10.95
C ILE A 27 -0.74 6.35 10.38
N LEU A 28 -1.50 7.41 10.06
CA LEU A 28 -0.93 8.67 9.57
C LEU A 28 0.06 9.27 10.56
N GLU A 29 -0.26 9.29 11.86
CA GLU A 29 0.66 9.77 12.89
C GLU A 29 1.94 8.93 12.98
N ARG A 30 1.87 7.62 12.69
CA ARG A 30 3.07 6.79 12.61
C ARG A 30 3.87 7.06 11.35
N ILE A 31 3.23 7.34 10.22
CA ILE A 31 3.91 7.72 8.98
C ILE A 31 4.69 9.02 9.18
N LYS A 32 4.08 10.05 9.77
CA LYS A 32 4.77 11.31 10.08
C LYS A 32 6.02 11.09 10.93
N ARG A 33 5.92 10.29 12.00
CA ARG A 33 7.08 9.93 12.82
C ARG A 33 8.17 9.20 12.04
N ILE A 34 7.80 8.35 11.09
CA ILE A 34 8.77 7.70 10.20
C ILE A 34 9.47 8.75 9.33
N GLU A 35 8.75 9.75 8.81
CA GLU A 35 9.31 10.81 7.97
C GLU A 35 10.23 11.78 8.75
N GLU A 36 9.98 11.99 10.04
CA GLU A 36 10.73 12.92 10.91
C GLU A 36 12.00 12.32 11.53
N VAL A 37 12.15 10.99 11.59
CA VAL A 37 13.31 10.36 12.22
C VAL A 37 14.55 10.48 11.33
N GLU A 38 15.53 11.21 11.81
CA GLU A 38 16.89 11.29 11.26
C GLU A 38 17.76 10.11 11.77
N ASP A 39 18.90 9.87 11.11
CA ASP A 39 19.92 8.86 11.52
C ASP A 39 19.43 7.40 11.63
N LYS A 40 18.61 6.95 10.68
CA LYS A 40 18.14 5.55 10.62
C LYS A 40 19.23 4.56 10.24
N ASP A 41 19.26 3.42 10.94
CA ASP A 41 20.04 2.27 10.50
C ASP A 41 19.32 1.46 9.39
N ARG A 42 20.04 0.51 8.79
CA ARG A 42 19.48 -0.34 7.71
C ARG A 42 18.26 -1.16 8.14
N LEU A 43 18.22 -1.62 9.38
CA LEU A 43 17.11 -2.43 9.90
C LEU A 43 15.88 -1.56 10.17
N ASP A 44 16.08 -0.31 10.59
CA ASP A 44 15.00 0.67 10.75
C ASP A 44 14.31 0.94 9.42
N TYR A 45 15.06 1.15 8.34
CA TYR A 45 14.47 1.28 6.99
C TYR A 45 13.63 0.05 6.60
N VAL A 46 14.12 -1.17 6.87
CA VAL A 46 13.36 -2.40 6.54
C VAL A 46 12.05 -2.47 7.34
N ARG A 47 12.07 -2.09 8.61
CA ARG A 47 10.87 -2.07 9.46
C ARG A 47 9.86 -1.03 8.99
N ASP A 48 10.34 0.15 8.60
CA ASP A 48 9.50 1.24 8.10
C ASP A 48 8.83 0.87 6.78
N ILE A 49 9.60 0.33 5.83
CA ILE A 49 9.06 -0.17 4.55
C ILE A 49 7.97 -1.22 4.81
N ARG A 50 8.24 -2.20 5.69
CA ARG A 50 7.23 -3.22 6.04
C ARG A 50 5.97 -2.61 6.62
N PHE A 51 6.10 -1.60 7.48
CA PHE A 51 4.95 -0.90 8.05
C PHE A 51 4.15 -0.16 6.99
N LEU A 52 4.82 0.62 6.11
CA LEU A 52 4.19 1.39 5.05
C LEU A 52 3.42 0.49 4.07
N LEU A 53 4.02 -0.63 3.65
CA LEU A 53 3.34 -1.62 2.79
C LEU A 53 2.12 -2.23 3.48
N SER A 54 2.22 -2.54 4.78
CA SER A 54 1.10 -3.09 5.55
C SER A 54 -0.05 -2.09 5.70
N ALA A 55 0.28 -0.81 5.91
CA ALA A 55 -0.68 0.29 5.99
C ALA A 55 -1.41 0.49 4.67
N LEU A 56 -0.69 0.52 3.55
CA LEU A 56 -1.25 0.60 2.21
C LEU A 56 -2.18 -0.58 1.93
N HIS A 57 -1.74 -1.82 2.18
CA HIS A 57 -2.54 -3.02 1.99
C HIS A 57 -3.85 -3.00 2.78
N ARG A 58 -3.83 -2.60 4.06
CA ARG A 58 -5.06 -2.45 4.87
C ARG A 58 -6.06 -1.49 4.21
N SER A 59 -5.57 -0.35 3.70
CA SER A 59 -6.41 0.64 3.03
C SER A 59 -7.03 0.07 1.74
N LEU A 60 -6.22 -0.61 0.92
CA LEU A 60 -6.69 -1.26 -0.31
C LEU A 60 -7.75 -2.33 -0.03
N VAL A 61 -7.59 -3.16 1.00
CA VAL A 61 -8.62 -4.15 1.39
C VAL A 61 -9.93 -3.47 1.74
N GLY A 62 -9.90 -2.35 2.48
CA GLY A 62 -11.11 -1.59 2.80
C GLY A 62 -11.83 -1.05 1.55
N TRP A 63 -11.08 -0.50 0.60
CA TRP A 63 -11.64 -0.03 -0.67
C TRP A 63 -12.21 -1.17 -1.52
N ILE A 64 -11.52 -2.30 -1.62
CA ILE A 64 -12.01 -3.50 -2.33
C ILE A 64 -13.32 -4.00 -1.72
N GLN A 65 -13.43 -4.01 -0.38
CA GLN A 65 -14.66 -4.37 0.31
C GLN A 65 -15.83 -3.43 -0.02
N TRP A 66 -15.56 -2.11 -0.12
CA TRP A 66 -16.58 -1.13 -0.51
C TRP A 66 -17.05 -1.35 -1.96
N VAL A 67 -16.10 -1.45 -2.90
CA VAL A 67 -16.41 -1.61 -4.34
C VAL A 67 -17.14 -2.92 -4.62
N ASN A 68 -16.83 -3.99 -3.89
CA ASN A 68 -17.50 -5.27 -4.02
C ASN A 68 -18.89 -5.32 -3.36
N ASN A 69 -19.33 -4.25 -2.69
CA ASN A 69 -20.65 -4.18 -2.07
C ASN A 69 -21.63 -3.40 -2.97
N PRO A 70 -22.56 -4.08 -3.68
CA PRO A 70 -23.48 -3.43 -4.60
C PRO A 70 -24.44 -2.45 -3.90
N ASP A 71 -24.84 -2.71 -2.65
CA ASP A 71 -25.72 -1.82 -1.90
C ASP A 71 -25.05 -0.49 -1.53
N VAL A 72 -23.73 -0.51 -1.38
CA VAL A 72 -22.91 0.69 -1.16
C VAL A 72 -22.69 1.39 -2.50
N MET A 73 -22.28 0.65 -3.53
CA MET A 73 -21.99 1.23 -4.86
C MET A 73 -23.22 1.84 -5.53
N ALA A 74 -24.42 1.28 -5.32
CA ALA A 74 -25.67 1.81 -5.87
C ALA A 74 -26.07 3.18 -5.30
N ARG A 75 -25.43 3.65 -4.21
CA ARG A 75 -25.70 4.96 -3.61
C ARG A 75 -24.89 6.08 -4.24
N PHE A 76 -23.86 5.76 -5.01
CA PHE A 76 -23.02 6.76 -5.67
C PHE A 76 -23.59 7.10 -7.04
N SER A 77 -23.56 8.39 -7.37
CA SER A 77 -23.77 8.88 -8.73
C SER A 77 -22.62 8.49 -9.65
N ARG A 78 -22.86 8.56 -10.95
CA ARG A 78 -21.82 8.33 -11.96
C ARG A 78 -20.66 9.31 -11.80
N GLU A 79 -20.96 10.56 -11.50
CA GLU A 79 -19.99 11.64 -11.32
C GLU A 79 -19.10 11.39 -10.09
N GLU A 80 -19.67 10.89 -8.98
CA GLU A 80 -18.90 10.49 -7.80
C GLU A 80 -17.99 9.31 -8.10
N LEU A 81 -18.49 8.29 -8.81
CA LEU A 81 -17.69 7.13 -9.21
C LEU A 81 -16.53 7.53 -10.15
N ASP A 82 -16.77 8.43 -11.10
CA ASP A 82 -15.72 8.96 -11.98
C ASP A 82 -14.65 9.71 -11.19
N SER A 83 -15.06 10.55 -10.23
CA SER A 83 -14.13 11.27 -9.34
C SER A 83 -13.29 10.33 -8.48
N ILE A 84 -13.91 9.29 -7.89
CA ILE A 84 -13.22 8.26 -7.12
C ILE A 84 -12.23 7.50 -8.01
N ALA A 85 -12.65 7.07 -9.20
CA ALA A 85 -11.82 6.32 -10.14
C ALA A 85 -10.59 7.13 -10.58
N LYS A 86 -10.76 8.42 -10.88
CA LYS A 86 -9.65 9.33 -11.23
C LYS A 86 -8.62 9.42 -10.11
N ARG A 87 -9.07 9.71 -8.88
CA ARG A 87 -8.17 9.79 -7.71
C ARG A 87 -7.45 8.47 -7.44
N ILE A 88 -8.14 7.34 -7.58
CA ILE A 88 -7.52 6.02 -7.39
C ILE A 88 -6.49 5.73 -8.47
N SER A 89 -6.81 6.06 -9.72
CA SER A 89 -5.91 5.88 -10.85
C SER A 89 -4.60 6.66 -10.70
N GLU A 90 -4.64 7.88 -10.15
CA GLU A 90 -3.45 8.72 -9.98
C GLU A 90 -2.39 8.08 -9.08
N PHE A 91 -2.77 7.68 -7.86
CA PHE A 91 -1.81 7.03 -6.96
C PHE A 91 -1.44 5.61 -7.42
N THR A 92 -2.38 4.88 -8.05
CA THR A 92 -2.11 3.52 -8.54
C THR A 92 -1.07 3.54 -9.65
N ARG A 93 -1.17 4.51 -10.59
CA ARG A 93 -0.18 4.72 -11.64
C ARG A 93 1.20 4.96 -11.05
N SER A 94 1.32 5.94 -10.16
CA SER A 94 2.61 6.29 -9.54
C SER A 94 3.23 5.11 -8.80
N PHE A 95 2.44 4.32 -8.09
CA PHE A 95 2.94 3.13 -7.38
C PHE A 95 3.42 2.03 -8.33
N ILE A 96 2.70 1.77 -9.42
CA ILE A 96 3.09 0.77 -10.43
C ILE A 96 4.36 1.21 -11.18
N GLU A 97 4.49 2.49 -11.51
CA GLU A 97 5.69 3.03 -12.14
C GLU A 97 6.92 2.80 -11.23
N TYR A 98 6.81 3.12 -9.94
CA TYR A 98 7.85 2.84 -8.97
C TYR A 98 8.17 1.34 -8.82
N ASP A 99 7.15 0.47 -8.78
CA ASP A 99 7.34 -0.98 -8.67
C ASP A 99 8.15 -1.54 -9.86
N ILE A 100 7.87 -1.06 -11.07
CA ILE A 100 8.61 -1.41 -12.28
C ILE A 100 10.07 -0.95 -12.16
N GLU A 101 10.31 0.29 -11.75
CA GLU A 101 11.66 0.84 -11.59
C GLU A 101 12.47 0.08 -10.53
N ALA A 102 11.87 -0.14 -9.35
CA ALA A 102 12.50 -0.88 -8.26
C ALA A 102 12.82 -2.32 -8.65
N THR A 103 11.92 -2.99 -9.37
CA THR A 103 12.13 -4.35 -9.84
C THR A 103 13.28 -4.43 -10.85
N LYS A 104 13.36 -3.49 -11.80
CA LYS A 104 14.49 -3.41 -12.75
C LYS A 104 15.82 -3.21 -12.03
N ALA A 105 15.88 -2.25 -11.12
CA ALA A 105 17.08 -1.98 -10.33
C ALA A 105 17.49 -3.20 -9.48
N GLY A 106 16.52 -3.94 -8.93
CA GLY A 106 16.77 -5.19 -8.20
C GLY A 106 17.36 -6.30 -9.08
N ILE A 107 16.89 -6.44 -10.32
CA ILE A 107 17.44 -7.39 -11.29
C ILE A 107 18.88 -7.02 -11.63
N GLU A 108 19.15 -5.76 -11.97
CA GLU A 108 20.51 -5.27 -12.29
C GLU A 108 21.48 -5.51 -11.14
N LYS A 109 21.09 -5.14 -9.92
CA LYS A 109 21.90 -5.37 -8.71
C LYS A 109 22.22 -6.85 -8.50
N ASN A 110 21.27 -7.75 -8.74
CA ASN A 110 21.51 -9.20 -8.64
C ASN A 110 22.49 -9.69 -9.72
N LEU A 111 22.42 -9.14 -10.94
CA LEU A 111 23.37 -9.47 -12.00
C LEU A 111 24.78 -8.96 -11.67
N GLU A 112 24.92 -7.77 -11.11
CA GLU A 112 26.21 -7.23 -10.65
C GLU A 112 26.85 -8.10 -9.56
N VAL A 113 26.04 -8.52 -8.57
CA VAL A 113 26.51 -9.43 -7.52
C VAL A 113 27.02 -10.74 -8.13
N ARG A 114 26.28 -11.32 -9.08
CA ARG A 114 26.70 -12.55 -9.78
C ARG A 114 28.00 -12.36 -10.57
N ARG A 115 28.19 -11.23 -11.27
CA ARG A 115 29.44 -10.95 -12.01
C ARG A 115 30.66 -10.83 -11.08
N ARG A 116 30.47 -10.20 -9.92
CA ARG A 116 31.51 -10.10 -8.88
C ARG A 116 31.86 -11.47 -8.30
N GLU A 117 30.86 -12.33 -8.11
CA GLU A 117 31.03 -13.70 -7.60
C GLU A 117 31.63 -14.65 -8.64
N SER A 118 31.39 -14.44 -9.94
CA SER A 118 31.89 -15.28 -11.03
C SER A 118 33.33 -14.94 -11.48
N GLY A 119 33.96 -13.91 -10.91
CA GLY A 119 35.35 -13.55 -11.22
C GLY A 119 35.57 -12.98 -12.63
N GLU A 120 34.53 -12.48 -13.29
CA GLU A 120 34.70 -11.68 -14.51
C GLU A 120 35.25 -10.30 -14.12
N GLU A 121 36.54 -10.25 -13.77
CA GLU A 121 37.30 -9.01 -13.78
C GLU A 121 37.25 -8.48 -15.22
N VAL A 122 36.48 -7.42 -15.42
CA VAL A 122 36.61 -6.58 -16.62
C VAL A 122 37.99 -5.93 -16.51
N PHE A 123 39.00 -6.62 -17.06
CA PHE A 123 40.30 -6.04 -17.36
C PHE A 123 40.05 -4.88 -18.32
N TYR A 124 40.06 -3.65 -17.79
CA TYR A 124 40.32 -2.48 -18.61
C TYR A 124 41.82 -2.53 -18.97
N ILE A 125 42.12 -3.04 -20.17
CA ILE A 125 43.39 -2.80 -20.86
C ILE A 125 43.33 -1.43 -21.52
#